data_AF-A0A8S4GFE9-F1
#
_entry.id   AF-A0A8S4GFE9-F1
#
_cell.length_a   1.000
_cell.length_b   1.000
_cell.length_c   1.000
_cell.angle_alpha   90.00
_cell.angle_beta   90.00
_cell.angle_gamma   90.00
#
_symmetry.space_group_name_H-M   'P 1'
#
loop_
_entity.id
_entity.type
_entity.pdbx_description
1 polymer ?
#
loop_
_entity_poly.entity_id
_entity_poly.type
_entity_poly.pdbx_seq_one_letter_code
_entity_poly.pdbx_strand_id
1 'polypeptide(L)'
;MADNKKKKLYPKETVTARRPVILKSDREAPKDQVKEKPEKEKQPTIILKTREQSAPKDDRPSSPKGQSMESDVGQPCKIAQNENKEKKIIEKPSPPLKIMTEPIKLLDENLEFNPAALEFMNDASLNYLVVGVVGTQGVGKSMIMNLIAQSKPCEDICQRILNSHELPRESEYEENNVNAIQDQIENMNFVENPESKKHSIDDTFKFKMQDIKHIETGVHCTKGIDMYVTEDRVILLDCQALWSPSLIDEAANTNPITTRSANVVTVDCLQLASYLMSICHVLIAVQDWFFDYNFVRYLQTAEMLSVWSRGGEGGDEGGRGDTRPHLLLLHNRCAAPPPRASDAYRKAFQRSNLQLHSGMYLYSDINKNGIGVDGASKDCNLETCGSPLNMFLLPEISDDYQNKDIYRGHPSFETLAKRLRATVLGVHRHAITNVPNLSEKGWFHFCNKAWESIRKCTFFMEYERFLP
;
A
#
# COMPACT_ATOMS: atom_id res chain seq x y z
N MET A 1 -16.13 -68.62 -28.30
CA MET A 1 -17.21 -67.96 -27.53
C MET A 1 -16.64 -66.73 -26.83
N ALA A 2 -17.46 -65.78 -26.40
CA ALA A 2 -17.07 -64.36 -26.34
C ALA A 2 -16.26 -63.91 -25.11
N ASP A 3 -15.27 -63.04 -25.35
CA ASP A 3 -14.63 -62.18 -24.35
C ASP A 3 -15.46 -60.90 -24.10
N ASN A 4 -15.70 -60.58 -22.82
CA ASN A 4 -16.47 -59.40 -22.41
C ASN A 4 -15.60 -58.16 -22.17
N LYS A 5 -15.34 -57.36 -23.22
CA LYS A 5 -14.78 -56.01 -23.08
C LYS A 5 -15.89 -54.96 -22.84
N LYS A 6 -15.97 -54.43 -21.61
CA LYS A 6 -16.83 -53.28 -21.28
C LYS A 6 -16.33 -52.01 -22.01
N LYS A 7 -17.11 -51.49 -22.96
CA LYS A 7 -16.89 -50.17 -23.57
C LYS A 7 -17.65 -49.09 -22.79
N LYS A 8 -16.96 -48.01 -22.38
CA LYS A 8 -17.62 -46.76 -21.97
C LYS A 8 -18.08 -46.00 -23.21
N LEU A 9 -19.29 -45.46 -23.19
CA LEU A 9 -19.86 -44.65 -24.27
C LEU A 9 -19.67 -43.15 -23.96
N TYR A 10 -19.27 -42.37 -24.95
CA TYR A 10 -19.31 -40.90 -24.91
C TYR A 10 -20.40 -40.41 -25.89
N PRO A 11 -21.39 -39.62 -25.46
CA PRO A 11 -22.18 -38.82 -26.38
C PRO A 11 -21.42 -37.53 -26.74
N LYS A 12 -21.42 -37.18 -28.04
CA LYS A 12 -21.02 -35.85 -28.51
C LYS A 12 -22.24 -34.94 -28.49
N GLU A 13 -22.16 -33.79 -27.83
CA GLU A 13 -23.06 -32.66 -28.09
C GLU A 13 -22.26 -31.39 -28.37
N THR A 14 -22.69 -30.67 -29.40
CA THR A 14 -22.04 -29.47 -29.93
C THR A 14 -22.57 -28.22 -29.24
N VAL A 15 -21.71 -27.49 -28.52
CA VAL A 15 -22.08 -26.23 -27.87
C VAL A 15 -21.93 -25.06 -28.84
N THR A 16 -23.06 -24.54 -29.34
CA THR A 16 -23.12 -23.25 -30.05
C THR A 16 -23.44 -22.11 -29.08
N ALA A 17 -22.69 -21.02 -29.17
CA ALA A 17 -22.84 -19.87 -28.28
C ALA A 17 -24.18 -19.13 -28.52
N ARG A 18 -24.94 -18.88 -27.44
CA ARG A 18 -26.16 -18.05 -27.48
C ARG A 18 -25.86 -16.65 -26.92
N ARG A 19 -26.26 -15.61 -27.66
CA ARG A 19 -26.30 -14.21 -27.16
C ARG A 19 -27.62 -13.96 -26.39
N PRO A 20 -27.68 -13.00 -25.46
CA PRO A 20 -28.92 -12.66 -24.75
C PRO A 20 -29.99 -12.11 -25.70
N VAL A 21 -31.25 -12.46 -25.46
CA VAL A 21 -32.41 -11.99 -26.22
C VAL A 21 -33.15 -10.92 -25.41
N ILE A 22 -33.44 -9.77 -26.02
CA ILE A 22 -34.23 -8.70 -25.42
C ILE A 22 -35.71 -9.01 -25.64
N LEU A 23 -36.46 -9.20 -24.55
CA LEU A 23 -37.91 -9.35 -24.59
C LEU A 23 -38.59 -7.99 -24.78
N LYS A 24 -39.33 -7.84 -25.88
CA LYS A 24 -40.33 -6.77 -26.04
C LYS A 24 -41.72 -7.34 -25.75
N SER A 25 -42.51 -6.59 -24.99
CA SER A 25 -43.91 -6.91 -24.70
C SER A 25 -44.83 -6.17 -25.69
N ASP A 26 -45.44 -6.91 -26.62
CA ASP A 26 -46.55 -6.43 -27.44
C ASP A 26 -47.76 -7.34 -27.23
N ARG A 27 -48.91 -6.76 -26.90
CA ARG A 27 -50.21 -7.46 -26.95
C ARG A 27 -51.35 -6.53 -27.36
N GLU A 28 -51.59 -6.56 -28.67
CA GLU A 28 -52.88 -6.49 -29.39
C GLU A 28 -53.94 -5.43 -29.03
N ALA A 29 -54.37 -4.71 -30.07
CA ALA A 29 -55.51 -3.79 -30.07
C ALA A 29 -56.72 -4.39 -30.82
N PRO A 30 -57.92 -3.79 -30.69
CA PRO A 30 -58.89 -3.72 -31.78
C PRO A 30 -59.02 -2.31 -32.38
N LYS A 31 -59.64 -2.21 -33.55
CA LYS A 31 -59.65 -1.03 -34.45
C LYS A 31 -60.98 -0.28 -34.43
N ASP A 32 -60.94 1.02 -34.76
CA ASP A 32 -61.76 1.64 -35.83
C ASP A 32 -61.13 3.03 -36.20
N GLN A 33 -60.74 3.26 -37.47
CA GLN A 33 -61.41 4.13 -38.49
C GLN A 33 -61.44 5.64 -38.11
N VAL A 34 -60.98 6.64 -38.91
CA VAL A 34 -60.79 6.84 -40.37
C VAL A 34 -59.55 7.74 -40.69
N LYS A 35 -59.14 7.79 -41.98
CA LYS A 35 -58.17 8.67 -42.71
C LYS A 35 -58.02 10.12 -42.16
N GLU A 36 -56.90 10.86 -42.33
CA GLU A 36 -56.19 11.13 -43.59
C GLU A 36 -54.69 11.55 -43.43
N LYS A 37 -53.97 11.77 -44.55
CA LYS A 37 -52.51 12.03 -44.72
C LYS A 37 -52.30 13.40 -45.44
N PRO A 38 -51.08 13.96 -45.70
CA PRO A 38 -49.73 13.36 -45.69
C PRO A 38 -48.58 14.20 -45.04
N GLU A 39 -47.37 13.59 -45.02
CA GLU A 39 -45.98 14.11 -45.21
C GLU A 39 -45.68 15.64 -45.16
N LYS A 40 -44.50 16.18 -44.85
CA LYS A 40 -43.13 15.81 -44.40
C LYS A 40 -42.37 17.16 -44.41
N GLU A 41 -41.44 17.47 -43.48
CA GLU A 41 -40.15 18.11 -43.86
C GLU A 41 -39.11 18.19 -42.71
N LYS A 42 -37.88 18.64 -43.03
CA LYS A 42 -36.66 18.54 -42.20
C LYS A 42 -36.18 19.90 -41.67
N GLN A 43 -35.77 19.94 -40.38
CA GLN A 43 -34.72 20.84 -39.82
C GLN A 43 -34.97 22.38 -40.00
N PRO A 44 -34.13 23.33 -39.51
CA PRO A 44 -32.87 23.21 -38.75
C PRO A 44 -32.74 24.10 -37.48
N THR A 45 -31.53 24.05 -36.92
CA THR A 45 -30.85 24.88 -35.90
C THR A 45 -31.25 26.37 -35.84
N ILE A 46 -31.37 26.92 -34.62
CA ILE A 46 -31.61 28.35 -34.36
C ILE A 46 -30.31 29.05 -33.92
N ILE A 47 -29.96 30.13 -34.63
CA ILE A 47 -28.92 31.09 -34.27
C ILE A 47 -29.62 32.36 -33.77
N LEU A 48 -29.28 32.83 -32.56
CA LEU A 48 -29.84 34.06 -31.99
C LEU A 48 -29.05 35.29 -32.47
N LYS A 49 -29.74 36.21 -33.16
CA LYS A 49 -29.20 37.52 -33.58
C LYS A 49 -29.51 38.60 -32.54
N THR A 50 -28.55 39.50 -32.36
CA THR A 50 -28.67 40.77 -31.61
C THR A 50 -29.58 41.78 -32.34
N ARG A 51 -30.07 42.78 -31.58
CA ARG A 51 -30.96 43.85 -32.06
C ARG A 51 -30.40 45.22 -31.68
N GLU A 52 -30.33 46.13 -32.65
CA GLU A 52 -29.99 47.55 -32.47
C GLU A 52 -31.19 48.46 -32.79
N GLN A 53 -31.19 49.69 -32.27
CA GLN A 53 -31.99 50.83 -32.77
C GLN A 53 -31.22 52.17 -32.59
N SER A 54 -30.92 52.84 -33.73
CA SER A 54 -30.89 54.29 -34.05
C SER A 54 -31.06 55.37 -32.95
N ALA A 55 -30.54 56.62 -33.00
CA ALA A 55 -29.63 57.44 -33.85
C ALA A 55 -29.61 58.91 -33.26
N PRO A 56 -29.13 60.03 -33.88
CA PRO A 56 -28.03 60.33 -34.83
C PRO A 56 -27.11 61.56 -34.44
N LYS A 57 -26.18 61.95 -35.34
CA LYS A 57 -25.44 63.26 -35.50
C LYS A 57 -24.13 63.49 -34.71
N ASP A 58 -23.08 64.13 -35.26
CA ASP A 58 -22.78 64.63 -36.63
C ASP A 58 -21.24 64.65 -36.91
N ASP A 59 -20.87 64.82 -38.19
CA ASP A 59 -19.56 65.22 -38.77
C ASP A 59 -18.37 64.24 -39.06
N ARG A 60 -17.71 64.55 -40.19
CA ARG A 60 -16.60 63.88 -40.94
C ARG A 60 -15.43 64.90 -41.12
N PRO A 61 -14.28 64.63 -41.82
CA PRO A 61 -13.82 63.46 -42.59
C PRO A 61 -12.46 62.91 -42.04
N SER A 62 -11.60 62.08 -42.66
CA SER A 62 -11.40 61.57 -44.04
C SER A 62 -10.82 60.13 -44.05
N SER A 63 -10.49 59.58 -45.23
CA SER A 63 -9.56 58.45 -45.41
C SER A 63 -8.75 58.66 -46.72
N PRO A 64 -7.60 57.99 -46.94
CA PRO A 64 -7.70 56.74 -47.73
C PRO A 64 -6.64 55.64 -47.46
N LYS A 65 -7.10 54.37 -47.54
CA LYS A 65 -6.41 53.15 -48.05
C LYS A 65 -5.06 52.71 -47.42
N GLY A 66 -4.79 51.42 -47.15
CA GLY A 66 -5.62 50.23 -47.31
C GLY A 66 -4.89 48.96 -46.83
N GLN A 67 -5.37 48.42 -45.71
CA GLN A 67 -5.61 47.02 -45.35
C GLN A 67 -4.70 45.89 -45.91
N SER A 68 -4.09 45.17 -44.97
CA SER A 68 -4.40 43.73 -44.78
C SER A 68 -4.84 43.50 -43.31
N MET A 69 -5.82 42.60 -43.14
CA MET A 69 -6.52 42.20 -41.89
C MET A 69 -5.58 41.54 -40.86
N GLU A 70 -5.89 41.27 -39.58
CA GLU A 70 -6.91 41.58 -38.54
C GLU A 70 -6.33 40.93 -37.24
N SER A 71 -6.73 41.17 -35.99
CA SER A 71 -7.63 42.11 -35.32
C SER A 71 -7.20 42.19 -33.83
N ASP A 72 -7.51 43.30 -33.16
CA ASP A 72 -7.17 43.54 -31.75
C ASP A 72 -8.41 43.41 -30.85
N VAL A 73 -8.20 43.06 -29.56
CA VAL A 73 -8.82 43.66 -28.36
C VAL A 73 -8.38 42.85 -27.12
N GLY A 74 -7.82 43.54 -26.11
CA GLY A 74 -7.50 42.97 -24.79
C GLY A 74 -8.73 42.64 -23.92
N GLN A 75 -8.62 42.22 -22.66
CA GLN A 75 -7.51 42.35 -21.69
C GLN A 75 -7.75 41.31 -20.57
N PRO A 76 -6.70 40.80 -19.90
CA PRO A 76 -6.68 40.99 -18.44
C PRO A 76 -5.35 41.54 -17.90
N CYS A 77 -5.41 42.10 -16.69
CA CYS A 77 -4.32 42.83 -16.06
C CYS A 77 -3.17 41.94 -15.57
N LYS A 78 -1.96 42.22 -16.08
CA LYS A 78 -0.67 42.28 -15.38
C LYS A 78 -0.48 41.31 -14.18
N ILE A 79 0.10 40.14 -14.45
CA ILE A 79 1.11 39.55 -13.56
C ILE A 79 2.39 39.44 -14.40
N ALA A 80 3.47 40.04 -13.91
CA ALA A 80 4.71 40.18 -14.67
C ALA A 80 5.46 38.84 -14.78
N GLN A 81 5.87 38.51 -16.00
CA GLN A 81 7.07 37.69 -16.20
C GLN A 81 8.23 38.40 -15.49
N ASN A 82 8.97 37.66 -14.67
CA ASN A 82 10.24 38.12 -14.12
C ASN A 82 11.26 37.01 -14.34
N GLU A 83 12.02 37.15 -15.42
CA GLU A 83 13.26 36.42 -15.62
C GLU A 83 14.26 36.77 -14.51
N ASN A 84 15.14 35.81 -14.21
CA ASN A 84 16.41 35.96 -13.49
C ASN A 84 16.65 37.26 -12.71
N LYS A 85 16.25 37.26 -11.43
CA LYS A 85 17.03 37.94 -10.38
C LYS A 85 17.66 36.90 -9.48
N GLU A 86 18.99 36.77 -9.60
CA GLU A 86 19.85 36.14 -8.60
C GLU A 86 19.68 36.86 -7.26
N LYS A 87 18.69 36.43 -6.48
CA LYS A 87 18.70 36.70 -5.04
C LYS A 87 19.74 35.76 -4.45
N LYS A 88 20.80 36.32 -3.86
CA LYS A 88 21.68 35.57 -2.97
C LYS A 88 20.81 34.87 -1.93
N ILE A 89 20.64 33.57 -2.07
CA ILE A 89 20.04 32.74 -1.04
C ILE A 89 21.08 32.72 0.07
N ILE A 90 20.82 33.50 1.12
CA ILE A 90 21.42 33.20 2.42
C ILE A 90 20.74 31.90 2.81
N GLU A 91 21.41 30.78 2.54
CA GLU A 91 21.02 29.48 3.07
C GLU A 91 21.15 29.56 4.58
N LYS A 92 20.04 29.98 5.21
CA LYS A 92 19.85 29.79 6.64
C LYS A 92 19.89 28.27 6.82
N PRO A 93 20.89 27.71 7.52
CA PRO A 93 21.03 26.27 7.62
C PRO A 93 19.71 25.71 8.13
N SER A 94 19.16 24.72 7.42
CA SER A 94 18.00 23.99 7.89
C SER A 94 18.33 23.46 9.30
N PRO A 95 17.39 23.56 10.26
CA PRO A 95 17.63 22.98 11.57
C PRO A 95 17.98 21.49 11.41
N PRO A 96 18.91 20.96 12.21
CA PRO A 96 19.29 19.56 12.12
C PRO A 96 18.04 18.69 12.24
N LEU A 97 17.87 17.77 11.28
CA LEU A 97 16.69 16.92 11.21
C LEU A 97 16.60 16.07 12.47
N LYS A 98 15.43 16.07 13.10
CA LYS A 98 15.15 15.22 14.26
C LYS A 98 15.18 13.76 13.82
N ILE A 99 15.99 12.94 14.47
CA ILE A 99 16.03 11.50 14.26
C ILE A 99 14.96 10.85 15.15
N MET A 100 14.27 9.84 14.63
CA MET A 100 13.29 9.07 15.40
C MET A 100 14.01 8.00 16.22
N THR A 101 13.88 8.08 17.55
CA THR A 101 14.29 6.98 18.44
C THR A 101 13.27 5.86 18.37
N GLU A 102 11.98 6.20 18.51
CA GLU A 102 10.83 5.29 18.54
C GLU A 102 9.79 5.64 17.46
N PRO A 103 8.91 4.70 17.06
CA PRO A 103 7.77 5.00 16.21
C PRO A 103 6.78 5.94 16.89
N ILE A 104 6.02 6.65 16.06
CA ILE A 104 4.92 7.52 16.49
C ILE A 104 3.67 7.17 15.70
N LYS A 105 2.48 7.36 16.30
CA LYS A 105 1.22 7.21 15.56
C LYS A 105 1.18 8.19 14.39
N LEU A 106 0.95 7.70 13.18
CA LEU A 106 0.47 8.49 12.03
C LEU A 106 -1.06 8.60 12.10
N LEU A 107 -1.71 7.47 12.36
CA LEU A 107 -3.11 7.40 12.80
C LEU A 107 -3.14 6.84 14.23
N ASP A 108 -3.87 7.50 15.12
CA ASP A 108 -4.02 7.09 16.53
C ASP A 108 -4.97 5.89 16.71
N GLU A 109 -5.26 5.52 17.97
CA GLU A 109 -6.20 4.44 18.29
C GLU A 109 -7.65 4.70 17.81
N ASN A 110 -8.01 5.95 17.52
CA ASN A 110 -9.33 6.38 17.06
C ASN A 110 -9.39 6.60 15.53
N LEU A 111 -8.27 6.33 14.83
CA LEU A 111 -8.05 6.60 13.41
C LEU A 111 -8.15 8.10 13.06
N GLU A 112 -7.67 8.95 13.97
CA GLU A 112 -7.42 10.37 13.77
C GLU A 112 -5.98 10.63 13.34
N PHE A 113 -5.77 11.62 12.48
CA PHE A 113 -4.46 11.92 11.89
C PHE A 113 -3.61 12.74 12.86
N ASN A 114 -2.45 12.21 13.25
CA ASN A 114 -1.58 12.84 14.23
C ASN A 114 -0.57 13.81 13.56
N PRO A 115 -0.65 15.13 13.79
CA PRO A 115 0.26 16.09 13.16
C PRO A 115 1.68 16.07 13.73
N ALA A 116 1.93 15.42 14.88
CA ALA A 116 3.24 15.42 15.53
C ALA A 116 4.35 14.87 14.62
N ALA A 117 4.02 13.90 13.76
CA ALA A 117 4.97 13.29 12.84
C ALA A 117 5.60 14.25 11.82
N LEU A 118 5.01 15.43 11.58
CA LEU A 118 5.55 16.45 10.69
C LEU A 118 6.95 16.96 11.11
N GLU A 119 7.30 16.90 12.41
CA GLU A 119 8.59 17.40 12.90
C GLU A 119 9.81 16.57 12.43
N PHE A 120 9.58 15.30 12.05
CA PHE A 120 10.62 14.37 11.59
C PHE A 120 10.80 14.39 10.06
N MET A 121 9.94 15.11 9.32
CA MET A 121 9.91 15.11 7.87
C MET A 121 10.79 16.20 7.26
N ASN A 122 11.57 15.84 6.24
CA ASN A 122 12.51 16.75 5.58
C ASN A 122 11.84 17.52 4.42
N ASP A 123 11.97 18.85 4.42
CA ASP A 123 11.41 19.73 3.38
C ASP A 123 12.09 19.57 2.01
N ALA A 124 13.37 19.21 2.00
CA ALA A 124 14.20 19.13 0.80
C ALA A 124 14.41 17.69 0.29
N SER A 125 13.96 16.68 1.04
CA SER A 125 14.11 15.27 0.65
C SER A 125 13.10 14.90 -0.42
N LEU A 126 13.60 14.69 -1.65
CA LEU A 126 12.82 14.23 -2.81
C LEU A 126 12.99 12.72 -3.07
N ASN A 127 13.88 12.05 -2.34
CA ASN A 127 14.30 10.66 -2.60
C ASN A 127 14.12 9.80 -1.34
N TYR A 128 12.89 9.73 -0.86
CA TYR A 128 12.47 8.89 0.26
C TYR A 128 11.73 7.66 -0.25
N LEU A 129 11.76 6.58 0.53
CA LEU A 129 10.93 5.39 0.28
C LEU A 129 9.80 5.33 1.31
N VAL A 130 8.64 4.77 0.93
CA VAL A 130 7.50 4.58 1.84
C VAL A 130 7.05 3.13 1.73
N VAL A 131 7.13 2.41 2.84
CA VAL A 131 6.77 0.99 2.93
C VAL A 131 5.68 0.83 3.98
N GLY A 132 4.50 0.40 3.56
CA GLY A 132 3.41 0.01 4.45
C GLY A 132 3.30 -1.51 4.54
N VAL A 133 2.85 -2.01 5.68
CA VAL A 133 2.53 -3.44 5.87
C VAL A 133 1.07 -3.65 6.24
N VAL A 134 0.45 -4.70 5.69
CA VAL A 134 -0.91 -5.15 5.97
C VAL A 134 -0.97 -6.65 6.15
N GLY A 135 -1.94 -7.13 6.92
CA GLY A 135 -2.05 -8.54 7.31
C GLY A 135 -2.90 -8.72 8.57
N THR A 136 -3.33 -9.95 8.81
CA THR A 136 -4.15 -10.33 9.97
C THR A 136 -3.37 -10.24 11.29
N GLN A 137 -4.00 -10.62 12.40
CA GLN A 137 -3.34 -10.76 13.70
C GLN A 137 -2.38 -11.95 13.70
N GLY A 138 -1.28 -11.90 14.45
CA GLY A 138 -0.35 -13.02 14.62
C GLY A 138 0.67 -13.25 13.49
N VAL A 139 0.44 -12.72 12.27
CA VAL A 139 1.29 -13.00 11.08
C VAL A 139 2.72 -12.42 11.12
N GLY A 140 3.02 -11.57 12.11
CA GLY A 140 4.36 -10.99 12.31
C GLY A 140 4.65 -9.67 11.57
N LYS A 141 3.65 -8.84 11.25
CA LYS A 141 3.83 -7.54 10.56
C LYS A 141 4.95 -6.68 11.16
N SER A 142 4.87 -6.38 12.45
CA SER A 142 5.83 -5.56 13.19
C SER A 142 7.25 -6.17 13.20
N MET A 143 7.36 -7.51 13.19
CA MET A 143 8.64 -8.21 13.02
C MET A 143 9.24 -7.95 11.62
N ILE A 144 8.43 -8.04 10.55
CA ILE A 144 8.88 -7.70 9.19
C ILE A 144 9.33 -6.23 9.10
N MET A 145 8.59 -5.31 9.71
CA MET A 145 8.96 -3.89 9.72
C MET A 145 10.27 -3.65 10.48
N ASN A 146 10.48 -4.35 11.60
CA ASN A 146 11.76 -4.35 12.32
C ASN A 146 12.92 -4.89 11.49
N LEU A 147 12.75 -5.97 10.71
CA LEU A 147 13.79 -6.48 9.81
C LEU A 147 14.21 -5.44 8.75
N ILE A 148 13.27 -4.62 8.28
CA ILE A 148 13.53 -3.58 7.28
C ILE A 148 14.15 -2.34 7.94
N ALA A 149 13.74 -2.01 9.18
CA ALA A 149 14.19 -0.84 9.94
C ALA A 149 15.67 -0.89 10.37
N GLN A 150 16.29 -2.07 10.43
CA GLN A 150 17.69 -2.23 10.83
C GLN A 150 18.64 -1.35 10.00
N SER A 151 19.42 -0.48 10.64
CA SER A 151 20.53 0.24 9.99
C SER A 151 21.84 -0.57 10.02
N LYS A 152 22.06 -1.34 11.10
CA LYS A 152 23.25 -2.18 11.31
C LYS A 152 22.91 -3.67 11.21
N PRO A 153 23.83 -4.54 10.74
CA PRO A 153 23.65 -5.99 10.82
C PRO A 153 23.48 -6.43 12.28
N CYS A 154 22.38 -7.13 12.58
CA CYS A 154 22.19 -7.80 13.86
C CYS A 154 22.55 -9.29 13.69
N GLU A 155 23.59 -9.76 14.38
CA GLU A 155 24.04 -11.15 14.29
C GLU A 155 23.09 -12.10 15.04
N ASP A 156 22.66 -11.76 16.26
CA ASP A 156 21.75 -12.58 17.07
C ASP A 156 20.26 -12.41 16.71
N ILE A 157 19.93 -11.95 15.50
CA ILE A 157 18.55 -11.56 15.16
C ILE A 157 17.53 -12.68 15.36
N CYS A 158 17.90 -13.92 15.06
CA CYS A 158 17.04 -15.09 15.28
C CYS A 158 16.74 -15.30 16.78
N GLN A 159 17.76 -15.24 17.63
CA GLN A 159 17.61 -15.38 19.08
C GLN A 159 16.81 -14.23 19.69
N ARG A 160 17.01 -12.99 19.21
CA ARG A 160 16.24 -11.82 19.66
C ARG A 160 14.77 -11.91 19.26
N ILE A 161 14.44 -12.47 18.08
CA ILE A 161 13.05 -12.70 17.68
C ILE A 161 12.41 -13.80 18.53
N LEU A 162 13.07 -14.94 18.74
CA LEU A 162 12.56 -16.02 19.61
C LEU A 162 12.27 -15.51 21.03
N ASN A 163 13.21 -14.77 21.60
CA ASN A 163 13.09 -14.21 22.95
C ASN A 163 12.16 -12.98 23.03
N SER A 164 11.72 -12.39 21.91
CA SER A 164 10.88 -11.18 21.92
C SER A 164 9.47 -11.40 22.49
N HIS A 165 9.07 -12.66 22.63
CA HIS A 165 7.81 -13.04 23.27
C HIS A 165 7.95 -13.21 24.80
N GLU A 166 9.17 -13.36 25.34
CA GLU A 166 9.38 -13.45 26.79
C GLU A 166 9.12 -12.08 27.45
N LEU A 167 8.50 -12.10 28.63
CA LEU A 167 8.44 -10.91 29.47
C LEU A 167 9.86 -10.56 29.97
N PRO A 168 10.20 -9.27 30.12
CA PRO A 168 11.37 -8.89 30.91
C PRO A 168 11.29 -9.57 32.27
N ARG A 169 12.32 -10.37 32.62
CA ARG A 169 12.36 -11.06 33.91
C ARG A 169 12.36 -10.01 35.02
N GLU A 170 11.60 -10.24 36.08
CA GLU A 170 11.45 -9.33 37.23
C GLU A 170 12.75 -9.17 38.08
N SER A 171 13.92 -9.51 37.52
CA SER A 171 15.25 -9.41 38.14
C SER A 171 15.83 -7.99 38.14
N GLU A 172 15.14 -6.98 37.59
CA GLU A 172 15.55 -5.56 37.71
C GLU A 172 15.61 -5.10 39.17
N TYR A 173 14.88 -5.74 40.09
CA TYR A 173 14.95 -5.42 41.53
C TYR A 173 16.21 -5.95 42.24
N GLU A 174 16.94 -6.90 41.66
CA GLU A 174 18.20 -7.40 42.23
C GLU A 174 19.44 -6.92 41.47
N GLU A 175 19.42 -6.81 40.13
CA GLU A 175 20.58 -6.27 39.37
C GLU A 175 20.89 -4.80 39.74
N ASN A 176 19.89 -3.99 40.13
CA ASN A 176 20.11 -2.59 40.54
C ASN A 176 21.02 -2.45 41.77
N ASN A 177 21.02 -3.41 42.70
CA ASN A 177 21.94 -3.39 43.85
C ASN A 177 23.37 -3.80 43.46
N VAL A 178 23.54 -4.65 42.44
CA VAL A 178 24.86 -5.09 41.97
C VAL A 178 25.49 -4.01 41.08
N ASN A 179 24.70 -3.43 40.17
CA ASN A 179 25.15 -2.37 39.26
C ASN A 179 25.56 -1.10 40.05
N ALA A 180 24.79 -0.69 41.07
CA ALA A 180 25.15 0.46 41.90
C ALA A 180 26.46 0.29 42.68
N ILE A 181 26.86 -0.95 42.99
CA ILE A 181 28.16 -1.26 43.62
C ILE A 181 29.26 -1.33 42.54
N GLN A 182 28.97 -1.92 41.38
CA GLN A 182 29.91 -2.01 40.27
C GLN A 182 30.27 -0.63 39.71
N ASP A 183 29.30 0.27 39.51
CA ASP A 183 29.52 1.66 39.08
C ASP A 183 30.42 2.42 40.07
N GLN A 184 30.31 2.16 41.38
CA GLN A 184 31.20 2.78 42.38
C GLN A 184 32.63 2.23 42.33
N ILE A 185 32.83 1.00 41.88
CA ILE A 185 34.14 0.35 41.73
C ILE A 185 34.81 0.73 40.40
N GLU A 186 34.02 0.86 39.32
CA GLU A 186 34.52 1.29 38.00
C GLU A 186 34.88 2.78 38.00
N ASN A 187 34.14 3.64 38.70
CA ASN A 187 34.50 5.06 38.87
C ASN A 187 35.83 5.29 39.62
N MET A 188 36.46 4.26 40.21
CA MET A 188 37.80 4.35 40.79
C MET A 188 38.92 3.74 39.92
N ASN A 189 38.59 3.09 38.81
CA ASN A 189 39.57 2.40 37.95
C ASN A 189 39.54 2.92 36.51
N PHE A 190 40.37 3.93 36.21
CA PHE A 190 40.59 4.45 34.85
C PHE A 190 41.31 3.44 33.94
N VAL A 191 40.55 2.48 33.38
CA VAL A 191 40.91 1.77 32.14
C VAL A 191 39.61 1.52 31.35
N GLU A 192 39.35 2.35 30.33
CA GLU A 192 38.26 2.08 29.38
C GLU A 192 38.57 0.81 28.57
N ASN A 193 37.80 -0.25 28.80
CA ASN A 193 37.83 -1.46 27.98
C ASN A 193 36.52 -1.53 27.16
N PRO A 194 36.55 -1.45 25.81
CA PRO A 194 35.35 -1.09 25.03
C PRO A 194 34.28 -2.17 24.83
N GLU A 195 34.40 -3.37 25.44
CA GLU A 195 33.62 -4.56 25.03
C GLU A 195 32.47 -5.01 25.97
N SER A 196 32.03 -4.20 26.95
CA SER A 196 31.00 -4.63 27.92
C SER A 196 29.82 -3.67 28.15
N LYS A 197 29.34 -2.98 27.11
CA LYS A 197 27.97 -2.42 27.14
C LYS A 197 26.96 -3.51 26.74
N LYS A 198 26.27 -4.08 27.74
CA LYS A 198 25.02 -4.83 27.52
C LYS A 198 24.04 -3.91 26.77
N HIS A 199 23.92 -4.05 25.45
CA HIS A 199 22.87 -3.37 24.69
C HIS A 199 21.52 -3.92 25.16
N SER A 200 20.62 -3.03 25.59
CA SER A 200 19.24 -3.41 25.88
C SER A 200 18.59 -4.01 24.63
N ILE A 201 17.70 -4.99 24.84
CA ILE A 201 16.96 -5.66 23.75
C ILE A 201 16.14 -4.63 22.96
N ASP A 202 15.61 -3.62 23.67
CA ASP A 202 14.81 -2.49 23.18
C ASP A 202 15.46 -1.71 22.03
N ASP A 203 16.78 -1.50 22.06
CA ASP A 203 17.44 -0.63 21.09
C ASP A 203 17.47 -1.22 19.66
N THR A 204 17.10 -2.50 19.52
CA THR A 204 17.13 -3.27 18.26
C THR A 204 15.80 -3.23 17.50
N PHE A 205 14.67 -3.13 18.20
CA PHE A 205 13.33 -3.31 17.63
C PHE A 205 12.50 -2.06 17.89
N LYS A 206 12.10 -1.37 16.81
CA LYS A 206 11.36 -0.10 16.91
C LYS A 206 9.86 -0.33 16.97
N PHE A 207 9.33 -1.23 16.17
CA PHE A 207 7.92 -1.62 16.26
C PHE A 207 7.74 -2.69 17.35
N LYS A 208 6.89 -2.41 18.34
CA LYS A 208 6.56 -3.36 19.40
C LYS A 208 5.97 -4.65 18.81
N MET A 209 6.53 -5.79 19.22
CA MET A 209 6.01 -7.11 18.86
C MET A 209 5.09 -7.65 19.96
N GLN A 210 4.24 -8.62 19.63
CA GLN A 210 3.37 -9.27 20.63
C GLN A 210 4.23 -10.00 21.66
N ASP A 211 3.99 -9.78 22.95
CA ASP A 211 4.55 -10.60 24.04
C ASP A 211 3.65 -11.83 24.31
N ILE A 212 4.10 -12.74 25.19
CA ILE A 212 3.35 -13.94 25.59
C ILE A 212 1.95 -13.61 26.11
N LYS A 213 1.77 -12.51 26.84
CA LYS A 213 0.46 -12.09 27.37
C LYS A 213 -0.49 -11.69 26.24
N HIS A 214 -0.01 -11.01 25.20
CA HIS A 214 -0.83 -10.71 24.01
C HIS A 214 -1.24 -11.97 23.27
N ILE A 215 -0.38 -12.99 23.24
CA ILE A 215 -0.64 -14.28 22.59
C ILE A 215 -1.69 -15.08 23.39
N GLU A 216 -1.47 -15.25 24.69
CA GLU A 216 -2.38 -16.02 25.58
C GLU A 216 -3.77 -15.40 25.70
N THR A 217 -3.86 -14.06 25.71
CA THR A 217 -5.15 -13.35 25.76
C THR A 217 -5.78 -13.12 24.39
N GLY A 218 -5.08 -13.44 23.29
CA GLY A 218 -5.58 -13.29 21.93
C GLY A 218 -5.78 -11.83 21.49
N VAL A 219 -5.11 -10.86 22.10
CA VAL A 219 -5.28 -9.42 21.81
C VAL A 219 -4.28 -8.89 20.77
N HIS A 220 -4.69 -7.82 20.09
CA HIS A 220 -3.83 -7.05 19.18
C HIS A 220 -2.75 -6.30 19.96
N CYS A 221 -1.59 -6.06 19.32
CA CYS A 221 -0.51 -5.23 19.88
C CYS A 221 -0.49 -3.85 19.18
N THR A 222 -0.55 -3.84 17.84
CA THR A 222 -0.63 -2.61 17.03
C THR A 222 -2.08 -2.17 16.85
N LYS A 223 -2.37 -0.90 17.20
CA LYS A 223 -3.64 -0.20 16.95
C LYS A 223 -3.36 1.15 16.27
N GLY A 224 -4.20 1.56 15.33
CA GLY A 224 -3.92 2.69 14.43
C GLY A 224 -2.90 2.34 13.33
N ILE A 225 -2.06 3.32 12.97
CA ILE A 225 -0.89 3.12 12.10
C ILE A 225 0.33 3.75 12.79
N ASP A 226 1.32 2.93 13.13
CA ASP A 226 2.61 3.39 13.64
C ASP A 226 3.55 3.74 12.48
N MET A 227 4.27 4.85 12.63
CA MET A 227 5.19 5.40 11.64
C MET A 227 6.59 5.55 12.24
N TYR A 228 7.60 5.09 11.50
CA TYR A 228 9.01 5.26 11.83
C TYR A 228 9.79 5.75 10.60
N VAL A 229 10.75 6.64 10.78
CA VAL A 229 11.63 7.13 9.71
C VAL A 229 13.07 6.77 10.04
N THR A 230 13.66 5.93 9.20
CA THR A 230 15.04 5.45 9.38
C THR A 230 16.08 6.56 9.09
N GLU A 231 17.31 6.33 9.53
CA GLU A 231 18.48 7.15 9.19
C GLU A 231 18.65 7.27 7.65
N ASP A 232 18.39 6.18 6.92
CA ASP A 232 18.40 6.09 5.44
C ASP A 232 17.19 6.77 4.74
N ARG A 233 16.36 7.53 5.48
CA ARG A 233 15.12 8.20 4.99
C ARG A 233 14.10 7.25 4.36
N VAL A 234 13.94 6.07 4.96
CA VAL A 234 12.86 5.13 4.66
C VAL A 234 11.75 5.36 5.67
N ILE A 235 10.55 5.69 5.18
CA ILE A 235 9.34 5.83 5.98
C ILE A 235 8.66 4.46 6.04
N LEU A 236 8.47 3.96 7.26
CA LEU A 236 7.95 2.65 7.59
C LEU A 236 6.61 2.80 8.30
N LEU A 237 5.55 2.15 7.80
CA LEU A 237 4.19 2.24 8.33
C LEU A 237 3.68 0.85 8.75
N ASP A 238 3.59 0.58 10.06
CA ASP A 238 3.01 -0.64 10.62
C ASP A 238 1.52 -0.44 10.93
N CYS A 239 0.67 -1.15 10.18
CA CYS A 239 -0.78 -1.06 10.33
C CYS A 239 -1.29 -2.02 11.42
N GLN A 240 -2.34 -1.60 12.13
CA GLN A 240 -3.10 -2.50 12.99
C GLN A 240 -3.55 -3.79 12.28
N ALA A 241 -3.77 -4.84 13.06
CA ALA A 241 -4.17 -6.15 12.54
C ALA A 241 -5.55 -6.12 11.90
N LEU A 242 -5.62 -6.55 10.63
CA LEU A 242 -6.88 -6.63 9.89
C LEU A 242 -7.78 -7.71 10.48
N TRP A 243 -9.06 -7.36 10.68
CA TRP A 243 -10.10 -8.20 11.30
C TRP A 243 -9.70 -8.84 12.64
N SER A 244 -8.89 -8.17 13.46
CA SER A 244 -8.60 -8.67 14.82
C SER A 244 -9.91 -8.83 15.61
N PRO A 245 -10.21 -10.04 16.15
CA PRO A 245 -11.38 -10.23 17.01
C PRO A 245 -11.35 -9.30 18.23
N SER A 246 -10.16 -9.02 18.77
CA SER A 246 -10.00 -8.10 19.91
C SER A 246 -10.31 -6.64 19.57
N LEU A 247 -10.07 -6.18 18.33
CA LEU A 247 -10.49 -4.84 17.89
C LEU A 247 -12.01 -4.77 17.72
N ILE A 248 -12.66 -5.86 17.30
CA ILE A 248 -14.12 -5.94 17.18
C ILE A 248 -14.77 -5.92 18.57
N ASP A 249 -14.24 -6.70 19.53
CA ASP A 249 -14.72 -6.71 20.91
C ASP A 249 -14.52 -5.35 21.60
N GLU A 250 -13.36 -4.72 21.46
CA GLU A 250 -13.11 -3.37 21.98
C GLU A 250 -14.06 -2.32 21.37
N ALA A 251 -14.32 -2.39 20.06
CA ALA A 251 -15.26 -1.51 19.37
C ALA A 251 -16.73 -1.73 19.79
N ALA A 252 -17.10 -2.96 20.15
CA ALA A 252 -18.43 -3.26 20.68
C ALA A 252 -18.61 -2.74 22.12
N ASN A 253 -17.58 -2.89 22.97
CA ASN A 253 -17.62 -2.48 24.37
C ASN A 253 -17.53 -0.96 24.58
N THR A 254 -16.95 -0.20 23.64
CA THR A 254 -16.79 1.26 23.77
C THR A 254 -18.06 2.07 23.47
N ASN A 255 -19.06 1.52 22.76
CA ASN A 255 -20.31 2.23 22.47
C ASN A 255 -21.55 1.31 22.52
N PRO A 256 -22.15 1.06 23.70
CA PRO A 256 -23.28 0.14 23.84
C PRO A 256 -24.61 0.64 23.23
N ILE A 257 -24.71 1.92 22.85
CA ILE A 257 -25.92 2.51 22.24
C ILE A 257 -25.92 2.34 20.71
N THR A 258 -24.74 2.23 20.11
CA THR A 258 -24.53 1.89 18.71
C THR A 258 -23.51 0.78 18.66
N THR A 259 -23.98 -0.48 18.77
CA THR A 259 -23.11 -1.64 18.56
C THR A 259 -22.38 -1.44 17.23
N ARG A 260 -21.09 -1.06 17.29
CA ARG A 260 -20.26 -0.98 16.09
C ARG A 260 -20.17 -2.41 15.57
N SER A 261 -20.96 -2.70 14.54
CA SER A 261 -21.07 -4.04 14.01
C SER A 261 -19.71 -4.48 13.49
N ALA A 262 -19.50 -5.79 13.36
CA ALA A 262 -18.30 -6.31 12.69
C ALA A 262 -18.13 -5.72 11.28
N ASN A 263 -19.22 -5.24 10.66
CA ASN A 263 -19.24 -4.55 9.38
C ASN A 263 -18.55 -3.17 9.47
N VAL A 264 -18.74 -2.38 10.54
CA VAL A 264 -18.00 -1.12 10.76
C VAL A 264 -16.50 -1.36 10.83
N VAL A 265 -16.04 -2.32 11.67
CA VAL A 265 -14.60 -2.62 11.82
C VAL A 265 -14.01 -3.20 10.51
N THR A 266 -14.81 -3.95 9.75
CA THR A 266 -14.43 -4.43 8.40
C THR A 266 -14.25 -3.27 7.42
N VAL A 267 -15.09 -2.24 7.50
CA VAL A 267 -14.99 -1.03 6.67
C VAL A 267 -13.82 -0.14 7.12
N ASP A 268 -13.62 0.06 8.42
CA ASP A 268 -12.44 0.74 8.97
C ASP A 268 -11.14 0.06 8.47
N CYS A 269 -11.09 -1.28 8.49
CA CYS A 269 -10.01 -2.04 7.88
C CYS A 269 -9.87 -1.72 6.38
N LEU A 270 -10.95 -1.78 5.57
CA LEU A 270 -10.88 -1.47 4.13
C LEU A 270 -10.37 -0.05 3.86
N GLN A 271 -10.75 0.93 4.69
CA GLN A 271 -10.25 2.30 4.61
C GLN A 271 -8.73 2.36 4.83
N LEU A 272 -8.20 1.66 5.85
CA LEU A 272 -6.77 1.60 6.13
C LEU A 272 -5.96 0.95 4.98
N ALA A 273 -6.45 -0.15 4.40
CA ALA A 273 -5.79 -0.77 3.25
C ALA A 273 -5.81 0.14 2.00
N SER A 274 -6.95 0.78 1.72
CA SER A 274 -7.08 1.75 0.61
C SER A 274 -6.19 2.98 0.82
N TYR A 275 -6.02 3.40 2.08
CA TYR A 275 -5.15 4.51 2.47
C TYR A 275 -3.68 4.18 2.22
N LEU A 276 -3.21 3.04 2.74
CA LEU A 276 -1.83 2.57 2.49
C LEU A 276 -1.55 2.38 1.01
N MET A 277 -2.53 1.87 0.23
CA MET A 277 -2.41 1.78 -1.23
C MET A 277 -2.27 3.15 -1.92
N SER A 278 -2.69 4.24 -1.27
CA SER A 278 -2.66 5.60 -1.83
C SER A 278 -1.42 6.39 -1.41
N ILE A 279 -0.75 6.03 -0.32
CA ILE A 279 0.39 6.78 0.26
C ILE A 279 1.74 6.05 0.20
N CYS A 280 1.76 4.74 -0.08
CA CYS A 280 3.00 3.95 -0.08
C CYS A 280 3.61 3.78 -1.48
N HIS A 281 4.93 3.60 -1.53
CA HIS A 281 5.62 3.07 -2.71
C HIS A 281 5.56 1.54 -2.75
N VAL A 282 5.67 0.89 -1.58
CA VAL A 282 5.57 -0.56 -1.41
C VAL A 282 4.49 -0.86 -0.38
N LEU A 283 3.59 -1.79 -0.70
CA LEU A 283 2.67 -2.41 0.24
C LEU A 283 3.06 -3.87 0.43
N ILE A 284 3.50 -4.23 1.62
CA ILE A 284 3.83 -5.61 1.99
C ILE A 284 2.57 -6.25 2.57
N ALA A 285 2.06 -7.27 1.90
CA ALA A 285 0.91 -8.04 2.32
C ALA A 285 1.41 -9.35 2.96
N VAL A 286 1.37 -9.43 4.29
CA VAL A 286 1.95 -10.52 5.08
C VAL A 286 0.88 -11.56 5.42
N GLN A 287 1.20 -12.83 5.17
CA GLN A 287 0.43 -14.00 5.57
C GLN A 287 1.37 -15.01 6.24
N ASP A 288 0.89 -15.87 7.13
CA ASP A 288 1.67 -16.93 7.78
C ASP A 288 1.18 -18.35 7.45
N TRP A 289 0.27 -18.45 6.47
CA TRP A 289 -0.40 -19.69 6.09
C TRP A 289 -0.44 -19.85 4.55
N PHE A 290 -1.22 -20.82 4.06
CA PHE A 290 -1.45 -20.98 2.62
C PHE A 290 -2.20 -19.78 2.01
N PHE A 291 -2.34 -19.77 0.68
CA PHE A 291 -3.13 -18.77 -0.09
C PHE A 291 -4.54 -18.55 0.50
N ASP A 292 -4.73 -17.51 1.32
CA ASP A 292 -6.07 -17.13 1.80
C ASP A 292 -6.79 -16.25 0.78
N TYR A 293 -7.84 -16.82 0.21
CA TYR A 293 -8.73 -16.15 -0.73
C TYR A 293 -9.49 -14.97 -0.12
N ASN A 294 -9.76 -14.96 1.18
CA ASN A 294 -10.47 -13.85 1.83
C ASN A 294 -9.57 -12.62 1.92
N PHE A 295 -8.32 -12.78 2.37
CA PHE A 295 -7.31 -11.73 2.34
C PHE A 295 -7.06 -11.18 0.91
N VAL A 296 -6.98 -12.06 -0.09
CA VAL A 296 -6.82 -11.63 -1.49
C VAL A 296 -8.03 -10.85 -2.01
N ARG A 297 -9.26 -11.34 -1.78
CA ARG A 297 -10.50 -10.60 -2.11
C ARG A 297 -10.59 -9.25 -1.43
N TYR A 298 -10.12 -9.17 -0.19
CA TYR A 298 -10.11 -7.92 0.57
C TYR A 298 -9.13 -6.90 -0.03
N LEU A 299 -7.92 -7.31 -0.42
CA LEU A 299 -6.98 -6.44 -1.12
C LEU A 299 -7.56 -5.93 -2.46
N GLN A 300 -8.22 -6.80 -3.23
CA GLN A 300 -8.95 -6.40 -4.44
C GLN A 300 -10.10 -5.42 -4.14
N THR A 301 -10.81 -5.61 -3.01
CA THR A 301 -11.91 -4.72 -2.59
C THR A 301 -11.39 -3.34 -2.18
N ALA A 302 -10.30 -3.29 -1.40
CA ALA A 302 -9.61 -2.04 -1.06
C ALA A 302 -9.07 -1.32 -2.31
N GLU A 303 -8.55 -2.06 -3.29
CA GLU A 303 -8.13 -1.50 -4.58
C GLU A 303 -9.30 -0.86 -5.34
N MET A 304 -10.47 -1.51 -5.36
CA MET A 304 -11.69 -0.99 -6.01
C MET A 304 -12.26 0.25 -5.28
N LEU A 305 -12.19 0.28 -3.95
CA LEU A 305 -12.69 1.38 -3.12
C LEU A 305 -11.71 2.56 -3.01
N SER A 306 -10.44 2.38 -3.40
CA SER A 306 -9.48 3.49 -3.48
C SER A 306 -9.96 4.55 -4.46
N VAL A 307 -10.08 5.78 -3.96
CA VAL A 307 -10.64 6.94 -4.66
C VAL A 307 -9.91 7.24 -5.98
N TRP A 308 -8.65 6.83 -6.10
CA TRP A 308 -7.81 7.04 -7.27
C TRP A 308 -8.06 6.05 -8.43
N SER A 309 -8.94 5.06 -8.25
CA SER A 309 -9.28 4.10 -9.32
C SER A 309 -10.11 4.68 -10.48
N ARG A 310 -10.43 5.99 -10.49
CA ARG A 310 -11.40 6.60 -11.44
C ARG A 310 -10.94 7.90 -12.11
N GLY A 311 -9.65 8.22 -12.12
CA GLY A 311 -9.11 9.43 -12.76
C GLY A 311 -9.19 9.51 -14.30
N GLY A 312 -9.88 8.56 -14.97
CA GLY A 312 -9.76 8.29 -16.41
C GLY A 312 -11.05 8.38 -17.25
N GLU A 313 -12.07 9.15 -16.82
CA GLU A 313 -13.27 9.42 -17.66
C GLU A 313 -13.32 10.87 -18.20
N GLY A 314 -12.26 11.66 -17.99
CA GLY A 314 -12.02 12.93 -18.69
C GLY A 314 -10.98 12.72 -19.79
N GLY A 315 -11.38 12.86 -21.06
CA GLY A 315 -10.49 12.59 -22.19
C GLY A 315 -9.40 13.64 -22.36
N ASP A 316 -8.15 13.27 -22.08
CA ASP A 316 -6.94 13.89 -22.63
C ASP A 316 -5.86 12.80 -22.80
N GLU A 317 -5.28 12.66 -23.99
CA GLU A 317 -4.27 11.63 -24.31
C GLU A 317 -2.85 12.04 -23.82
N GLY A 318 -2.78 12.78 -22.70
CA GLY A 318 -1.57 13.31 -22.08
C GLY A 318 -1.02 12.39 -20.98
N GLY A 319 -0.28 11.35 -21.35
CA GLY A 319 0.18 10.30 -20.43
C GLY A 319 1.05 10.76 -19.25
N ARG A 320 0.44 10.88 -18.07
CA ARG A 320 1.08 10.63 -16.76
C ARG A 320 0.19 9.63 -16.00
N GLY A 321 0.47 8.35 -16.19
CA GLY A 321 -0.35 7.28 -15.59
C GLY A 321 -0.21 7.26 -14.07
N ASP A 322 -1.34 7.08 -13.38
CA ASP A 322 -1.40 6.97 -11.92
C ASP A 322 -0.63 5.73 -11.45
N THR A 323 0.63 5.92 -11.04
CA THR A 323 1.49 4.82 -10.59
C THR A 323 1.05 4.29 -9.24
N ARG A 324 0.62 3.02 -9.24
CA ARG A 324 0.16 2.25 -8.08
C ARG A 324 1.33 1.68 -7.28
N PRO A 325 1.18 1.40 -5.98
CA PRO A 325 2.23 0.78 -5.16
C PRO A 325 2.67 -0.58 -5.70
N HIS A 326 3.91 -0.93 -5.39
CA HIS A 326 4.42 -2.29 -5.52
C HIS A 326 3.80 -3.17 -4.44
N LEU A 327 3.01 -4.17 -4.84
CA LEU A 327 2.46 -5.16 -3.90
C LEU A 327 3.47 -6.30 -3.75
N LEU A 328 3.99 -6.48 -2.54
CA LEU A 328 4.85 -7.60 -2.17
C LEU A 328 4.05 -8.61 -1.34
N LEU A 329 3.85 -9.80 -1.88
CA LEU A 329 3.19 -10.91 -1.19
C LEU A 329 4.21 -11.67 -0.35
N LEU A 330 4.18 -11.49 0.97
CA LEU A 330 5.14 -12.10 1.89
C LEU A 330 4.46 -13.23 2.67
N HIS A 331 4.94 -14.46 2.51
CA HIS A 331 4.60 -15.54 3.43
C HIS A 331 5.68 -15.67 4.50
N ASN A 332 5.29 -15.47 5.74
CA ASN A 332 6.08 -15.73 6.94
C ASN A 332 5.88 -17.19 7.39
N ARG A 333 6.69 -17.68 8.34
CA ARG A 333 6.60 -19.03 8.94
C ARG A 333 6.49 -20.18 7.93
N CYS A 334 7.15 -20.06 6.77
CA CYS A 334 7.09 -21.06 5.71
C CYS A 334 7.94 -22.30 6.02
N ALA A 335 7.31 -23.44 6.28
CA ALA A 335 8.02 -24.73 6.36
C ALA A 335 8.58 -25.21 5.01
N ALA A 336 7.89 -24.92 3.90
CA ALA A 336 8.33 -25.22 2.53
C ALA A 336 7.61 -24.31 1.52
N PRO A 337 8.22 -23.97 0.36
CA PRO A 337 7.57 -23.17 -0.67
C PRO A 337 6.38 -23.93 -1.31
N PRO A 338 5.12 -23.44 -1.22
CA PRO A 338 3.99 -24.10 -1.87
C PRO A 338 3.99 -23.80 -3.38
N PRO A 339 4.25 -24.77 -4.29
CA PRO A 339 4.48 -24.48 -5.71
C PRO A 339 3.26 -23.92 -6.45
N ARG A 340 2.06 -24.03 -5.84
CA ARG A 340 0.77 -23.66 -6.44
C ARG A 340 0.24 -22.29 -6.01
N ALA A 341 0.87 -21.62 -5.04
CA ALA A 341 0.37 -20.34 -4.52
C ALA A 341 0.57 -19.20 -5.54
N SER A 342 1.71 -19.17 -6.24
CA SER A 342 2.03 -18.17 -7.27
C SER A 342 0.98 -18.10 -8.38
N ASP A 343 0.53 -19.25 -8.90
CA ASP A 343 -0.54 -19.33 -9.90
C ASP A 343 -1.87 -18.80 -9.41
N ALA A 344 -2.22 -19.04 -8.15
CA ALA A 344 -3.45 -18.55 -7.55
C ALA A 344 -3.41 -17.01 -7.42
N TYR A 345 -2.29 -16.44 -6.96
CA TYR A 345 -2.10 -14.99 -6.91
C TYR A 345 -2.11 -14.35 -8.30
N ARG A 346 -1.44 -14.92 -9.31
CA ARG A 346 -1.49 -14.39 -10.68
C ARG A 346 -2.90 -14.35 -11.24
N LYS A 347 -3.68 -15.42 -11.05
CA LYS A 347 -5.07 -15.49 -11.52
C LYS A 347 -5.97 -14.50 -10.78
N ALA A 348 -5.79 -14.35 -9.47
CA ALA A 348 -6.54 -13.40 -8.67
C ALA A 348 -6.23 -11.94 -9.07
N PHE A 349 -4.95 -11.57 -9.11
CA PHE A 349 -4.52 -10.20 -9.41
C PHE A 349 -4.39 -9.89 -10.92
N GLN A 350 -4.85 -10.77 -11.82
CA GLN A 350 -4.78 -10.55 -13.29
C GLN A 350 -5.46 -9.25 -13.76
N ARG A 351 -6.44 -8.76 -12.99
CA ARG A 351 -7.19 -7.51 -13.27
C ARG A 351 -6.83 -6.36 -12.32
N SER A 352 -5.81 -6.53 -11.50
CA SER A 352 -5.31 -5.52 -10.57
C SER A 352 -4.39 -4.54 -11.29
N ASN A 353 -4.42 -3.29 -10.85
CA ASN A 353 -3.50 -2.24 -11.28
C ASN A 353 -2.27 -2.14 -10.35
N LEU A 354 -2.24 -2.92 -9.26
CA LEU A 354 -1.10 -2.95 -8.33
C LEU A 354 0.14 -3.53 -9.03
N GLN A 355 1.33 -3.03 -8.69
CA GLN A 355 2.55 -3.47 -9.36
C GLN A 355 3.07 -4.78 -8.73
N LEU A 356 2.73 -5.91 -9.37
CA LEU A 356 3.09 -7.28 -8.94
C LEU A 356 4.30 -7.89 -9.68
N HIS A 357 4.88 -7.16 -10.63
CA HIS A 357 5.96 -7.64 -11.52
C HIS A 357 7.12 -6.63 -11.53
N SER A 358 7.77 -6.44 -10.38
CA SER A 358 8.72 -5.34 -10.13
C SER A 358 10.11 -5.81 -9.71
N GLY A 359 10.42 -7.10 -9.93
CA GLY A 359 11.69 -7.70 -9.51
C GLY A 359 11.76 -8.08 -8.03
N MET A 360 10.68 -7.89 -7.26
CA MET A 360 10.67 -8.11 -5.81
C MET A 360 10.37 -9.57 -5.44
N TYR A 361 11.12 -10.51 -6.02
CA TYR A 361 10.82 -11.94 -5.95
C TYR A 361 12.00 -12.76 -5.42
N LEU A 362 11.71 -13.81 -4.65
CA LEU A 362 12.72 -14.57 -3.91
C LEU A 362 13.68 -15.38 -4.80
N TYR A 363 13.19 -16.00 -5.88
CA TYR A 363 14.01 -16.85 -6.73
C TYR A 363 14.34 -16.12 -8.03
N SER A 364 15.63 -15.80 -8.22
CA SER A 364 16.14 -15.08 -9.40
C SER A 364 15.70 -15.75 -10.70
N ASP A 365 15.29 -14.97 -11.70
CA ASP A 365 15.38 -15.44 -13.08
C ASP A 365 16.85 -15.81 -13.32
N ILE A 366 17.11 -17.11 -13.56
CA ILE A 366 18.43 -17.71 -13.82
C ILE A 366 19.21 -16.90 -14.87
N ASN A 367 18.49 -16.22 -15.77
CA ASN A 367 19.01 -15.47 -16.90
C ASN A 367 19.26 -13.97 -16.66
N LYS A 368 18.94 -13.38 -15.50
CA LYS A 368 18.98 -11.90 -15.33
C LYS A 368 19.56 -11.30 -14.04
N ASN A 369 19.66 -12.01 -12.92
CA ASN A 369 20.32 -11.46 -11.72
C ASN A 369 21.19 -12.53 -11.03
N GLY A 370 22.51 -12.42 -11.22
CA GLY A 370 23.51 -13.42 -10.84
C GLY A 370 23.85 -13.49 -9.34
N ILE A 371 22.86 -13.72 -8.48
CA ILE A 371 23.08 -14.20 -7.10
C ILE A 371 22.29 -15.50 -6.95
N GLY A 372 22.90 -16.59 -7.43
CA GLY A 372 22.29 -17.91 -7.49
C GLY A 372 22.00 -18.47 -6.10
N VAL A 373 20.71 -18.59 -5.77
CA VAL A 373 20.20 -19.46 -4.70
C VAL A 373 19.80 -20.84 -5.27
N ASP A 374 20.31 -21.16 -6.47
CA ASP A 374 19.98 -22.31 -7.32
C ASP A 374 20.56 -23.66 -6.83
N GLY A 375 20.70 -23.81 -5.52
CA GLY A 375 20.86 -25.11 -4.87
C GLY A 375 19.51 -25.81 -4.62
N ALA A 376 18.49 -25.05 -4.20
CA ALA A 376 17.26 -25.62 -3.62
C ALA A 376 16.10 -25.84 -4.60
N SER A 377 16.10 -25.17 -5.76
CA SER A 377 14.94 -25.14 -6.67
C SER A 377 15.30 -25.40 -8.13
N LYS A 378 16.09 -26.45 -8.40
CA LYS A 378 16.39 -26.90 -9.78
C LYS A 378 15.16 -27.32 -10.59
N ASP A 379 14.04 -27.62 -9.91
CA ASP A 379 12.79 -28.06 -10.54
C ASP A 379 11.81 -26.90 -10.87
N CYS A 380 12.12 -25.67 -10.46
CA CYS A 380 11.25 -24.49 -10.68
C CYS A 380 11.63 -23.74 -11.97
N ASN A 381 11.42 -24.36 -13.13
CA ASN A 381 11.59 -23.71 -14.43
C ASN A 381 10.52 -22.63 -14.67
N LEU A 382 10.87 -21.57 -15.41
CA LEU A 382 9.96 -20.49 -15.84
C LEU A 382 8.71 -21.04 -16.56
N GLU A 383 8.86 -22.13 -17.33
CA GLU A 383 7.74 -22.80 -18.03
C GLU A 383 6.77 -23.52 -17.08
N THR A 384 7.23 -24.01 -15.93
CA THR A 384 6.41 -24.71 -14.93
C THR A 384 5.83 -23.74 -13.91
N CYS A 385 6.60 -22.73 -13.53
CA CYS A 385 6.24 -21.79 -12.48
C CYS A 385 5.55 -20.52 -12.97
N GLY A 386 5.61 -20.16 -14.26
CA GLY A 386 5.01 -18.94 -14.83
C GLY A 386 5.77 -17.65 -14.52
N SER A 387 5.28 -16.50 -15.02
CA SER A 387 5.99 -15.20 -14.90
C SER A 387 6.33 -14.82 -13.45
N PRO A 388 7.53 -14.28 -13.18
CA PRO A 388 7.96 -14.01 -11.81
C PRO A 388 7.06 -12.98 -11.13
N LEU A 389 6.54 -13.34 -9.95
CA LEU A 389 5.59 -12.58 -9.15
C LEU A 389 6.33 -11.98 -7.95
N ASN A 390 6.02 -10.74 -7.56
CA ASN A 390 6.52 -10.10 -6.34
C ASN A 390 6.08 -10.87 -5.08
N MET A 391 6.80 -11.96 -4.79
CA MET A 391 6.49 -12.93 -3.76
C MET A 391 7.78 -13.29 -3.01
N PHE A 392 7.71 -13.22 -1.68
CA PHE A 392 8.82 -13.54 -0.80
C PHE A 392 8.40 -14.55 0.27
N LEU A 393 9.33 -15.43 0.66
CA LEU A 393 9.10 -16.45 1.67
C LEU A 393 10.13 -16.27 2.79
N LEU A 394 9.67 -16.21 4.03
CA LEU A 394 10.49 -16.30 5.22
C LEU A 394 10.14 -17.60 5.98
N PRO A 395 11.13 -18.41 6.35
CA PRO A 395 10.90 -19.63 7.11
C PRO A 395 10.53 -19.31 8.55
N GLU A 396 10.00 -20.30 9.25
CA GLU A 396 9.86 -20.26 10.69
C GLU A 396 11.23 -20.32 11.38
N ILE A 397 11.42 -19.51 12.42
CA ILE A 397 12.61 -19.58 13.28
C ILE A 397 12.32 -20.66 14.32
N SER A 398 13.26 -21.59 14.48
CA SER A 398 13.18 -22.74 15.37
C SER A 398 14.34 -22.69 16.35
N ASP A 399 14.17 -23.26 17.55
CA ASP A 399 15.16 -23.15 18.64
C ASP A 399 16.53 -23.72 18.23
N ASP A 400 16.53 -24.72 17.36
CA ASP A 400 17.70 -25.37 16.79
C ASP A 400 18.20 -24.73 15.48
N TYR A 401 17.85 -23.47 15.18
CA TYR A 401 18.22 -22.77 13.93
C TYR A 401 19.73 -22.75 13.63
N GLN A 402 20.57 -22.79 14.67
CA GLN A 402 22.04 -22.84 14.53
C GLN A 402 22.57 -24.23 14.15
N ASN A 403 21.78 -25.29 14.29
CA ASN A 403 22.20 -26.66 14.02
C ASN A 403 22.30 -26.92 12.51
N LYS A 404 23.53 -26.98 12.01
CA LYS A 404 23.86 -27.17 10.59
C LYS A 404 23.68 -28.61 10.09
N ASP A 405 23.55 -29.58 10.99
CA ASP A 405 23.35 -30.99 10.64
C ASP A 405 21.89 -31.27 10.24
N ILE A 406 20.96 -30.36 10.57
CA ILE A 406 19.54 -30.47 10.25
C ILE A 406 19.25 -29.84 8.89
N TYR A 407 19.01 -30.69 7.89
CA TYR A 407 18.61 -30.24 6.56
C TYR A 407 17.15 -29.73 6.55
N ARG A 408 16.98 -28.41 6.45
CA ARG A 408 15.64 -27.76 6.43
C ARG A 408 15.06 -27.50 5.04
N GLY A 409 15.84 -27.72 3.97
CA GLY A 409 15.39 -27.49 2.59
C GLY A 409 15.24 -26.01 2.16
N HIS A 410 15.70 -25.06 2.97
CA HIS A 410 15.69 -23.63 2.66
C HIS A 410 16.97 -22.92 3.19
N PRO A 411 17.34 -21.74 2.66
CA PRO A 411 18.42 -20.92 3.22
C PRO A 411 18.13 -20.44 4.65
N SER A 412 19.14 -20.00 5.39
CA SER A 412 18.95 -19.50 6.77
C SER A 412 18.04 -18.26 6.80
N PHE A 413 17.28 -18.10 7.89
CA PHE A 413 16.38 -16.96 8.10
C PHE A 413 17.10 -15.62 7.90
N GLU A 414 18.29 -15.45 8.49
CA GLU A 414 19.14 -14.26 8.36
C GLU A 414 19.49 -13.91 6.91
N THR A 415 19.81 -14.92 6.09
CA THR A 415 20.14 -14.72 4.67
C THR A 415 18.92 -14.19 3.92
N LEU A 416 17.75 -14.75 4.22
CA LEU A 416 16.48 -14.35 3.62
C LEU A 416 16.00 -12.98 4.12
N ALA A 417 16.18 -12.67 5.42
CA ALA A 417 15.88 -11.36 5.99
C ALA A 417 16.77 -10.25 5.41
N LYS A 418 18.09 -10.48 5.31
CA LYS A 418 19.04 -9.57 4.63
C LYS A 418 18.65 -9.35 3.17
N ARG A 419 18.24 -10.41 2.46
CA ARG A 419 17.75 -10.32 1.07
C ARG A 419 16.43 -9.55 0.96
N LEU A 420 15.46 -9.80 1.86
CA LEU A 420 14.18 -9.08 1.91
C LEU A 420 14.42 -7.58 2.07
N ARG A 421 15.23 -7.18 3.05
CA ARG A 421 15.63 -5.78 3.26
C ARG A 421 16.24 -5.18 1.98
N ALA A 422 17.22 -5.84 1.38
CA ALA A 422 17.82 -5.37 0.12
C ALA A 422 16.80 -5.25 -1.04
N THR A 423 15.84 -6.16 -1.12
CA THR A 423 14.80 -6.21 -2.16
C THR A 423 13.79 -5.08 -1.99
N VAL A 424 13.38 -4.78 -0.77
CA VAL A 424 12.46 -3.67 -0.45
C VAL A 424 13.15 -2.31 -0.64
N LEU A 425 14.39 -2.15 -0.14
CA LEU A 425 15.12 -0.88 -0.22
C LEU A 425 15.60 -0.53 -1.64
N GLY A 426 15.86 -1.55 -2.48
CA GLY A 426 16.30 -1.41 -3.87
C GLY A 426 15.17 -1.24 -4.90
N VAL A 427 13.91 -1.14 -4.46
CA VAL A 427 12.75 -0.98 -5.37
C VAL A 427 12.77 0.37 -6.10
N HIS A 428 12.16 0.42 -7.28
CA HIS A 428 11.95 1.67 -8.01
C HIS A 428 10.96 2.59 -7.27
N ARG A 429 11.32 3.86 -7.09
CA ARG A 429 10.47 4.88 -6.45
C ARG A 429 9.65 5.60 -7.51
N HIS A 430 8.43 5.13 -7.76
CA HIS A 430 7.47 5.83 -8.62
C HIS A 430 6.85 7.04 -7.89
N ALA A 431 6.29 8.00 -8.62
CA ALA A 431 5.68 9.16 -7.99
C ALA A 431 4.35 8.77 -7.32
N ILE A 432 4.24 8.96 -6.00
CA ILE A 432 2.99 8.70 -5.24
C ILE A 432 1.84 9.62 -5.71
N THR A 433 2.16 10.81 -6.20
CA THR A 433 1.16 11.79 -6.68
C THR A 433 1.59 12.41 -8.00
N ASN A 434 0.63 13.04 -8.68
CA ASN A 434 0.89 13.81 -9.90
C ASN A 434 1.67 15.12 -9.66
N VAL A 435 1.94 15.50 -8.40
CA VAL A 435 2.82 16.62 -8.05
C VAL A 435 4.29 16.20 -8.29
N PRO A 436 5.02 16.85 -9.21
CA PRO A 436 6.44 16.56 -9.42
C PRO A 436 7.26 17.01 -8.21
N ASN A 437 8.32 16.27 -7.88
CA ASN A 437 9.25 16.61 -6.79
C ASN A 437 8.53 16.86 -5.45
N LEU A 438 7.56 16.00 -5.11
CA LEU A 438 6.93 15.99 -3.81
C LEU A 438 7.98 15.68 -2.74
N SER A 439 8.19 16.57 -1.77
CA SER A 439 9.09 16.32 -0.64
C SER A 439 8.42 15.45 0.42
N GLU A 440 9.19 14.92 1.38
CA GLU A 440 8.64 14.18 2.53
C GLU A 440 7.57 14.98 3.30
N LYS A 441 7.75 16.29 3.51
CA LYS A 441 6.70 17.15 4.10
C LYS A 441 5.48 17.29 3.19
N GLY A 442 5.70 17.44 1.88
CA GLY A 442 4.62 17.45 0.90
C GLY A 442 3.81 16.15 0.93
N TRP A 443 4.49 15.01 1.04
CA TRP A 443 3.89 13.69 1.23
C TRP A 443 3.09 13.60 2.53
N PHE A 444 3.60 14.14 3.65
CA PHE A 444 2.88 14.15 4.91
C PHE A 444 1.57 14.98 4.84
N HIS A 445 1.61 16.16 4.22
CA HIS A 445 0.40 16.95 3.96
C HIS A 445 -0.58 16.26 3.00
N PHE A 446 -0.07 15.53 2.00
CA PHE A 446 -0.87 14.67 1.15
C PHE A 446 -1.53 13.52 1.95
N CYS A 447 -0.81 12.90 2.90
CA CYS A 447 -1.33 11.84 3.76
C CYS A 447 -2.56 12.28 4.57
N ASN A 448 -2.53 13.48 5.17
CA ASN A 448 -3.73 14.01 5.86
C ASN A 448 -4.91 14.17 4.88
N LYS A 449 -4.66 14.78 3.72
CA LYS A 449 -5.70 15.04 2.71
C LYS A 449 -6.27 13.75 2.11
N ALA A 450 -5.44 12.73 1.91
CA ALA A 450 -5.85 11.41 1.46
C ALA A 450 -6.72 10.70 2.51
N TRP A 451 -6.36 10.78 3.79
CA TRP A 451 -7.15 10.21 4.89
C TRP A 451 -8.52 10.90 5.02
N GLU A 452 -8.57 12.24 4.97
CA GLU A 452 -9.83 12.98 4.91
C GLU A 452 -10.70 12.55 3.72
N SER A 453 -10.10 12.36 2.54
CA SER A 453 -10.83 11.93 1.34
C SER A 453 -11.41 10.52 1.48
N ILE A 454 -10.73 9.62 2.18
CA ILE A 454 -11.20 8.26 2.44
C ILE A 454 -12.34 8.26 3.46
N ARG A 455 -12.19 8.99 4.58
CA ARG A 455 -13.27 9.12 5.58
C ARG A 455 -14.53 9.80 5.05
N LYS A 456 -14.42 10.66 4.04
CA LYS A 456 -15.54 11.33 3.35
C LYS A 456 -16.10 10.52 2.15
N CYS A 457 -15.46 9.41 1.78
CA CYS A 457 -15.82 8.64 0.58
C CYS A 457 -17.10 7.81 0.81
N THR A 458 -18.13 8.08 0.01
CA THR A 458 -19.44 7.43 0.13
C THR A 458 -19.43 5.94 -0.21
N PHE A 459 -18.46 5.45 -1.00
CA PHE A 459 -18.39 4.04 -1.39
C PHE A 459 -18.14 3.11 -0.20
N PHE A 460 -17.43 3.56 0.84
CA PHE A 460 -17.25 2.76 2.06
C PHE A 460 -18.58 2.62 2.84
N MET A 461 -19.34 3.71 2.97
CA MET A 461 -20.68 3.69 3.58
C MET A 461 -21.71 2.91 2.76
N GLU A 462 -21.57 2.89 1.44
CA GLU A 462 -22.41 2.08 0.56
C GLU A 462 -22.04 0.59 0.66
N TYR A 463 -20.75 0.26 0.66
CA TYR A 463 -20.26 -1.10 0.87
C TYR A 463 -20.70 -1.67 2.23
N GLU A 464 -20.66 -0.86 3.30
CA GLU A 464 -21.14 -1.22 4.63
C GLU A 464 -22.60 -1.73 4.61
N ARG A 465 -23.48 -1.08 3.84
CA ARG A 465 -24.90 -1.44 3.71
C ARG A 465 -25.14 -2.73 2.93
N PHE A 466 -24.15 -3.20 2.18
CA PHE A 466 -24.20 -4.47 1.45
C PHE A 466 -23.47 -5.60 2.18
N LEU A 467 -22.85 -5.34 3.33
CA LEU A 467 -22.37 -6.39 4.21
C LEU A 467 -23.57 -7.08 4.90
N PRO A 468 -23.53 -8.43 5.06
CA PRO A 468 -24.65 -9.22 5.58
C PRO A 468 -24.88 -9.05 7.09
#